data_AF-A0A3D1AMM8-F1
#
_entry.id   AF-A0A3D1AMM8-F1
#
_cell.length_a   1.000
_cell.length_b   1.000
_cell.length_c   1.000
_cell.angle_alpha   90.00
_cell.angle_beta   90.00
_cell.angle_gamma   90.00
#
_symmetry.space_group_name_H-M   'P 1'
#
loop_
_entity.id
_entity.type
_entity.pdbx_description
1 polymer ?
#
loop_
_entity_poly.entity_id
_entity_poly.type
_entity_poly.pdbx_seq_one_letter_code
_entity_poly.pdbx_strand_id
1 'polypeptide(L)' 'MSAKIKYSDEPIEARVIHDFLPPPEELAFREEGVKVTIALSKKSVEFFKTEAAKHHTQYQRMIRRLVDSYVEACNK' A
#
# COMPACT_ATOMS: atom_id res chain seq x y z
N MET A 1 13.66 -35.54 -6.70
CA MET A 1 12.31 -36.08 -6.45
C MET A 1 11.75 -35.41 -5.22
N SER A 2 10.71 -34.59 -5.36
CA SER A 2 10.07 -33.90 -4.24
C SER A 2 9.27 -34.91 -3.42
N ALA A 3 9.47 -34.90 -2.10
CA ALA A 3 8.75 -35.77 -1.18
C ALA A 3 7.26 -35.47 -1.27
N LYS A 4 6.45 -36.51 -1.52
CA LYS A 4 4.98 -36.39 -1.50
C LYS A 4 4.53 -36.21 -0.06
N ILE A 5 3.89 -35.07 0.22
CA ILE A 5 3.25 -34.80 1.51
C ILE A 5 2.15 -35.85 1.69
N LYS A 6 2.22 -36.60 2.79
CA LYS A 6 1.20 -37.58 3.18
C LYS A 6 0.32 -36.92 4.24
N TYR A 7 -0.94 -36.71 3.91
CA TYR A 7 -1.94 -36.20 4.83
C TYR A 7 -2.57 -37.38 5.58
N SER A 8 -2.77 -37.22 6.90
CA SER A 8 -3.52 -38.12 7.78
C SER A 8 -4.78 -37.40 8.26
N ASP A 9 -5.90 -38.12 8.38
CA ASP A 9 -7.18 -37.59 8.87
C ASP A 9 -7.15 -37.46 10.41
N GLU A 10 -6.32 -36.56 10.90
CA GLU A 10 -6.20 -36.25 12.33
C GLU A 10 -7.26 -35.22 12.76
N PRO A 11 -7.75 -35.29 14.02
CA PRO A 11 -8.74 -34.35 14.51
C PRO A 11 -8.15 -32.93 14.57
N ILE A 12 -8.75 -32.02 13.80
CA ILE A 12 -8.36 -30.62 13.74
C ILE A 12 -9.11 -29.85 14.83
N GLU A 13 -8.38 -29.25 15.77
CA GLU A 13 -8.95 -28.27 16.70
C GLU A 13 -9.11 -26.92 16.00
N ALA A 14 -10.27 -26.71 15.37
CA ALA A 14 -10.62 -25.44 14.73
C ALA A 14 -11.53 -24.60 15.63
N ARG A 15 -11.22 -23.29 15.76
CA ARG A 15 -12.13 -22.30 16.33
C ARG A 15 -12.87 -21.60 15.20
N VAL A 16 -14.21 -21.59 15.27
CA VAL A 16 -15.04 -20.83 14.34
C VAL A 16 -14.90 -19.35 14.64
N ILE A 17 -14.35 -18.59 13.71
CA ILE A 17 -14.22 -17.13 13.78
C ILE A 17 -15.32 -16.53 12.91
N HIS A 18 -16.01 -15.49 13.42
CA HIS A 18 -16.98 -14.76 12.61
C HIS A 18 -16.28 -14.03 11.47
N ASP A 19 -16.92 -13.98 10.30
CA ASP A 19 -16.39 -13.27 9.14
C ASP A 19 -16.26 -11.77 9.48
N PHE A 20 -15.03 -11.32 9.65
CA PHE A 20 -14.68 -9.94 10.01
C PHE A 20 -14.10 -9.17 8.82
N LEU A 21 -13.95 -9.85 7.67
CA LEU A 21 -13.38 -9.22 6.51
C LEU A 21 -14.47 -8.41 5.81
N PRO A 22 -14.26 -7.10 5.63
CA PRO A 22 -15.16 -6.31 4.81
C PRO A 22 -15.11 -6.85 3.37
N PRO A 23 -16.22 -6.73 2.61
CA PRO A 23 -16.28 -7.21 1.24
C PRO A 23 -15.13 -6.63 0.40
N PRO A 24 -14.65 -7.34 -0.64
CA PRO A 24 -13.50 -6.92 -1.46
C PRO A 24 -13.60 -5.50 -2.02
N GLU A 25 -14.82 -5.03 -2.23
CA GLU A 25 -15.16 -3.68 -2.70
C GLU A 25 -14.80 -2.60 -1.67
N GLU A 26 -15.01 -2.86 -0.38
CA GLU A 26 -14.63 -1.97 0.73
C GLU A 26 -13.12 -2.04 1.05
N LEU A 27 -12.48 -3.17 0.77
CA LEU A 27 -11.02 -3.32 0.85
C LEU A 27 -10.30 -2.57 -0.28
N ALA A 28 -10.97 -2.37 -1.42
CA ALA A 28 -10.44 -1.68 -2.58
C ALA A 28 -10.74 -0.18 -2.55
N PHE A 29 -10.46 0.50 -1.43
CA PHE A 29 -10.55 1.96 -1.35
C PHE A 29 -9.54 2.60 -2.31
N ARG A 30 -9.96 2.81 -3.55
CA ARG A 30 -9.19 3.49 -4.59
C ARG A 30 -9.52 4.97 -4.49
N GLU A 31 -8.63 5.74 -3.87
CA GLU A 31 -8.67 7.20 -3.95
C GLU A 31 -8.79 7.64 -5.42
N GLU A 32 -9.78 8.49 -5.73
CA GLU A 32 -9.96 9.04 -7.07
C GLU A 32 -8.75 9.93 -7.40
N GLY A 33 -7.87 9.42 -8.26
CA GLY A 33 -6.65 10.13 -8.65
C GLY A 33 -6.88 11.06 -9.84
N VAL A 34 -6.81 12.38 -9.62
CA VAL A 34 -6.74 13.36 -10.69
C VAL A 34 -5.29 13.52 -11.17
N LYS A 35 -5.05 13.35 -12.48
CA LYS A 35 -3.72 13.57 -13.07
C LYS A 35 -3.51 15.05 -13.34
N VAL A 36 -2.44 15.60 -12.79
CA VAL A 36 -2.01 16.99 -13.03
C VAL A 36 -0.55 16.99 -13.43
N THR A 37 -0.19 17.87 -14.37
CA THR A 37 1.21 18.12 -14.74
C THR A 37 1.71 19.34 -13.97
N ILE A 38 2.75 19.15 -13.15
CA ILE A 38 3.39 20.21 -12.38
C ILE A 38 4.91 20.18 -12.63
N ALA A 39 5.52 21.36 -12.76
CA ALA A 39 6.96 21.50 -12.82
C ALA A 39 7.56 21.49 -11.41
N LEU A 40 8.51 20.59 -11.14
CA LEU A 40 9.23 20.51 -9.89
C LEU A 40 10.71 20.84 -10.10
N SER A 41 11.36 21.36 -9.05
CA SER A 41 12.80 21.60 -9.10
C SER A 41 13.58 20.30 -9.23
N LYS A 42 14.72 20.33 -9.93
CA LYS A 42 15.63 19.17 -10.07
C LYS A 42 16.05 18.62 -8.70
N LYS A 43 16.39 19.51 -7.76
CA LYS A 43 16.78 19.16 -6.39
C LYS A 43 15.69 18.36 -5.67
N SER A 44 14.44 18.79 -5.78
CA SER A 44 13.30 18.10 -5.16
C SER A 44 13.11 16.70 -5.74
N VAL A 45 13.18 16.57 -7.06
CA VAL A 45 13.01 15.27 -7.74
C VAL A 45 14.13 14.29 -7.37
N GLU A 46 15.37 14.77 -7.29
CA GLU A 46 16.51 13.94 -6.88
C GLU A 46 16.36 13.44 -5.45
N PHE A 47 15.94 14.30 -4.51
CA PHE A 47 15.66 13.91 -3.13
C PHE A 47 14.64 12.76 -3.06
N PHE A 48 13.49 12.89 -3.72
CA PHE A 48 12.48 11.83 -3.68
C PHE A 48 12.93 10.55 -4.37
N LYS A 49 13.74 10.62 -5.42
CA LYS A 49 14.31 9.42 -6.06
C LYS A 49 15.23 8.66 -5.11
N THR A 50 16.09 9.37 -4.38
CA THR A 50 17.01 8.77 -3.42
C THR A 50 16.27 8.13 -2.25
N GLU A 51 15.28 8.81 -1.68
CA GLU A 51 14.49 8.25 -0.57
C GLU A 51 13.60 7.09 -1.03
N ALA A 52 13.00 7.18 -2.22
CA ALA A 52 12.18 6.10 -2.77
C ALA A 52 12.98 4.80 -2.98
N ALA A 53 14.24 4.93 -3.40
CA ALA A 53 15.14 3.78 -3.55
C ALA A 53 15.43 3.10 -2.19
N LYS A 54 15.61 3.88 -1.12
CA LYS A 54 15.83 3.34 0.24
C LYS A 54 14.61 2.62 0.79
N HIS A 55 13.42 3.14 0.49
CA HIS A 55 12.15 2.62 1.02
C HIS A 55 11.44 1.65 0.07
N HIS A 56 12.10 1.21 -1.01
CA HIS A 56 11.55 0.31 -2.03
C HIS A 56 10.16 0.72 -2.53
N THR A 57 9.98 2.00 -2.82
CA THR A 57 8.71 2.60 -3.26
C THR A 57 8.89 3.46 -4.50
N GLN A 58 7.79 3.94 -5.07
CA GLN A 58 7.81 4.86 -6.20
C GLN A 58 7.89 6.31 -5.69
N TYR A 59 8.82 7.11 -6.23
CA TYR A 59 9.01 8.51 -5.81
C TYR A 59 7.74 9.36 -6.00
N GLN A 60 6.92 9.04 -7.02
CA GLN A 60 5.62 9.69 -7.24
C GLN A 60 4.66 9.49 -6.07
N ARG A 61 4.70 8.33 -5.41
CA ARG A 61 3.86 8.02 -4.24
C ARG A 61 4.25 8.88 -3.04
N MET A 62 5.55 9.13 -2.86
CA MET A 62 6.05 10.02 -1.83
C MET A 62 5.61 11.48 -2.07
N ILE A 63 5.70 11.95 -3.32
CA ILE A 63 5.25 13.30 -3.69
C ILE A 63 3.76 13.46 -3.42
N ARG A 64 2.94 12.48 -3.83
CA ARG A 64 1.49 12.50 -3.58
C ARG A 64 1.18 12.61 -2.09
N ARG A 65 1.78 11.74 -1.27
CA ARG A 65 1.58 11.74 0.19
C ARG A 65 2.00 13.05 0.84
N LEU A 66 3.07 13.69 0.36
CA LEU A 66 3.47 15.00 0.87
C LEU A 66 2.41 16.07 0.61
N VAL A 67 1.84 16.10 -0.60
CA VAL A 67 0.77 17.04 -0.96
C VAL A 67 -0.48 16.77 -0.13
N ASP A 68 -0.88 15.51 0.01
CA ASP A 68 -2.04 15.12 0.82
C ASP A 68 -1.87 15.58 2.28
N SER A 69 -0.73 15.26 2.90
CA SER A 69 -0.43 15.65 4.29
C SER A 69 -0.34 17.17 4.48
N TYR A 70 0.13 17.92 3.49
CA TYR A 70 0.12 19.38 3.55
C TYR A 70 -1.30 19.95 3.58
N VAL A 71 -2.19 19.43 2.73
CA VAL A 71 -3.60 19.85 2.68
C VAL A 71 -4.34 19.48 3.96
N GLU A 72 -4.12 18.27 4.49
CA GLU A 72 -4.68 17.84 5.79
C GLU A 72 -4.25 18.76 6.93
N ALA A 73 -2.99 19.21 6.93
CA ALA A 73 -2.48 20.14 7.93
C ALA A 73 -3.08 21.56 7.79
N CYS A 74 -3.38 22.01 6.56
CA CYS A 74 -4.01 23.31 6.32
C CYS A 74 -5.51 23.34 6.61
N ASN A 75 -6.21 22.20 6.55
CA ASN A 75 -7.64 22.10 6.83
C ASN A 75 -7.96 21.79 8.30
N LYS A 76 -6.95 21.81 9.17
CA LYS A 76 -7.06 21.60 10.61
C LYS A 76 -7.11 22.93 11.36
#